data_AF-A0A251WEP9-F1
#
_entry.id   AF-A0A251WEP9-F1
#
_cell.length_a   1.000
_cell.length_b   1.000
_cell.length_c   1.000
_cell.angle_alpha   90.00
_cell.angle_beta   90.00
_cell.angle_gamma   90.00
#
_symmetry.space_group_name_H-M   'P 1'
#
loop_
_entity.id
_entity.type
_entity.pdbx_description
1 polymer ?
#
loop_
_entity_poly.entity_id
_entity_poly.type
_entity_poly.pdbx_seq_one_letter_code
_entity_poly.pdbx_strand_id
1 'polypeptide(L)'
;MDRLRRSRAGLLMLLSAGIFWFGTVLGSPAWAKTGITPPSSQPQSSTPQFQSPQSKSPQSSPSHSIQPYLDRVIRNITEFTLDNGMKFIVLERHDAPVVSFLTYADVGGADEVAGKTGISHFLEHLAFKGTTRIGTQDFAQEKALLAQEDGLWAKIQATKDQAKAAQLQAEFDRVEAQAAALVEQNKYGQIVEQAGGVGLNANTSAEATRYFYSFPSNKLELWMSLESERFLDPVFREFFKEKAVILEERRLRTDNSPIGKLIEEFLLTAFKVHPYRQPVVGFEADLRRMSRQDVYDFYKLHYVPENLTFAIVGDADPDKVKQLAQTYFGRFAKRPASNQTLPAEPPQQETRQVSLTLNSQPIYLEGYHRPALSHPDNAVYEAIASLLSNGRTSRLYKSLVEEKKLALTAEGFNGFPGDKYPNLIMFYALTAPGHTLEEVQQGLQSEIERLKTQPVDQTELDRVKTQARAGLLRSLDSNSGMAEALLEYEVKTGSWRNLFKQVDAIAAVTPADIQRVAKATFTPQNRTIGRVLSKE
;
A
#
# COMPACT_ATOMS: atom_id res chain seq x y z
N MET A 1 12.80 11.11 -24.33
CA MET A 1 11.80 11.70 -23.40
C MET A 1 10.82 10.66 -22.83
N ASP A 2 10.46 9.59 -23.56
CA ASP A 2 9.58 8.53 -23.02
C ASP A 2 10.18 7.63 -21.92
N ARG A 3 11.50 7.37 -21.92
CA ARG A 3 12.18 6.67 -20.81
C ARG A 3 12.18 7.48 -19.50
N LEU A 4 12.18 8.81 -19.57
CA LEU A 4 12.23 9.72 -18.41
C LEU A 4 10.85 9.93 -17.75
N ARG A 5 9.75 9.77 -18.51
CA ARG A 5 8.39 9.76 -17.94
C ARG A 5 8.09 8.47 -17.17
N ARG A 6 8.62 7.32 -17.64
CA ARG A 6 8.45 6.01 -16.96
C ARG A 6 9.22 5.91 -15.64
N SER A 7 10.39 6.53 -15.51
CA SER A 7 11.18 6.50 -14.25
C SER A 7 10.59 7.37 -13.14
N ARG A 8 10.01 8.53 -13.47
CA ARG A 8 9.32 9.42 -12.51
C ARG A 8 8.05 8.79 -11.92
N ALA A 9 7.27 8.08 -12.73
CA ALA A 9 6.07 7.38 -12.26
C ALA A 9 6.39 6.14 -11.41
N GLY A 10 7.44 5.39 -11.75
CA GLY A 10 7.83 4.17 -11.03
C GLY A 10 8.35 4.42 -9.61
N LEU A 11 9.14 5.49 -9.39
CA LEU A 11 9.70 5.79 -8.06
C LEU A 11 8.65 6.36 -7.10
N LEU A 12 7.73 7.21 -7.59
CA LEU A 12 6.59 7.69 -6.81
C LEU A 12 5.66 6.53 -6.40
N MET A 13 5.36 5.59 -7.33
CA MET A 13 4.57 4.40 -7.01
C MET A 13 5.25 3.43 -6.03
N LEU A 14 6.59 3.38 -6.01
CA LEU A 14 7.35 2.50 -5.12
C LEU A 14 7.60 3.09 -3.72
N LEU A 15 7.62 4.42 -3.58
CA LEU A 15 7.96 5.10 -2.32
C LEU A 15 6.81 5.87 -1.68
N SER A 16 5.93 6.53 -2.46
CA SER A 16 4.88 7.42 -1.91
C SER A 16 3.49 6.79 -1.78
N ALA A 17 3.31 5.60 -2.35
CA ALA A 17 2.20 4.73 -2.04
C ALA A 17 2.78 3.51 -1.34
N GLY A 18 2.23 3.12 -0.19
CA GLY A 18 2.43 1.79 0.34
C GLY A 18 1.98 0.80 -0.72
N ILE A 19 2.95 0.34 -1.52
CA ILE A 19 2.88 -0.65 -2.59
C ILE A 19 1.46 -0.87 -3.09
N PHE A 20 0.98 -0.01 -4.02
CA PHE A 20 -0.16 -0.39 -4.85
C PHE A 20 0.26 -1.62 -5.66
N TRP A 21 -0.23 -2.74 -5.16
CA TRP A 21 0.05 -4.06 -5.63
C TRP A 21 -0.84 -4.28 -6.86
N PHE A 22 -0.25 -4.19 -8.05
CA PHE A 22 -0.95 -4.51 -9.31
C PHE A 22 -0.62 -5.95 -9.67
N GLY A 23 -1.38 -6.89 -9.12
CA GLY A 23 -1.51 -8.23 -9.67
C GLY A 23 -2.22 -8.13 -11.02
N THR A 24 -1.48 -8.05 -12.13
CA THR A 24 -2.05 -8.26 -13.46
C THR A 24 -2.50 -9.71 -13.57
N VAL A 25 -3.79 -9.96 -13.35
CA VAL A 25 -4.48 -11.11 -13.94
C VAL A 25 -4.38 -10.92 -15.45
N LEU A 26 -3.59 -11.78 -16.11
CA LEU A 26 -3.40 -11.76 -17.56
C LEU A 26 -4.72 -12.11 -18.28
N GLY A 27 -5.55 -11.11 -18.53
CA GLY A 27 -6.57 -11.12 -19.57
C GLY A 27 -6.02 -10.50 -20.85
N SER A 28 -5.75 -11.32 -21.86
CA SER A 28 -5.28 -10.87 -23.18
C SER A 28 -6.29 -9.94 -23.87
N PRO A 29 -5.92 -8.73 -24.33
CA PRO A 29 -6.81 -7.92 -25.16
C PRO A 29 -6.77 -8.38 -26.62
N ALA A 30 -7.92 -8.86 -27.11
CA ALA A 30 -8.16 -9.29 -28.49
C ALA A 30 -8.36 -8.11 -29.46
N TRP A 31 -7.36 -7.24 -29.65
CA TRP A 31 -7.44 -6.13 -30.61
C TRP A 31 -6.15 -6.07 -31.44
N ALA A 32 -5.97 -7.07 -32.30
CA ALA A 32 -4.86 -7.11 -33.27
C ALA A 32 -5.30 -7.77 -34.60
N LYS A 33 -6.36 -7.26 -35.23
CA LYS A 33 -6.68 -7.53 -36.65
C LYS A 33 -7.49 -6.39 -37.24
N THR A 34 -6.82 -5.31 -37.65
CA THR A 34 -7.19 -4.50 -38.83
C THR A 34 -6.02 -3.57 -39.13
N GLY A 35 -5.23 -3.93 -40.15
CA GLY A 35 -4.19 -3.06 -40.68
C GLY A 35 -4.82 -1.96 -41.52
N ILE A 36 -4.66 -0.70 -41.09
CA ILE A 36 -4.89 0.48 -41.91
C ILE A 36 -3.79 1.50 -41.53
N THR A 37 -2.98 1.88 -42.52
CA THR A 37 -1.94 2.90 -42.44
C THR A 37 -2.53 4.31 -42.50
N PRO A 38 -2.00 5.29 -41.76
CA PRO A 38 -2.32 6.70 -41.98
C PRO A 38 -1.30 7.38 -42.92
N PRO A 39 -1.72 8.36 -43.75
CA PRO A 39 -0.84 9.05 -44.68
C PRO A 39 -0.02 10.18 -44.03
N SER A 40 1.11 10.46 -44.66
CA SER A 40 2.06 11.52 -44.33
C SER A 40 1.54 12.93 -44.66
N SER A 41 1.70 13.88 -43.75
CA SER A 41 1.61 15.32 -44.05
C SER A 41 2.68 16.11 -43.31
N GLN A 42 3.45 16.92 -44.05
CA GLN A 42 4.50 17.82 -43.57
C GLN A 42 3.93 18.94 -42.67
N PRO A 43 4.70 19.47 -41.69
CA PRO A 43 4.28 20.63 -40.93
C PRO A 43 4.65 21.94 -41.64
N GLN A 44 3.64 22.74 -41.99
CA GLN A 44 3.78 24.16 -42.32
C GLN A 44 3.86 24.99 -41.03
N SER A 45 4.86 25.86 -40.98
CA SER A 45 5.09 26.86 -39.93
C SER A 45 4.12 28.03 -40.04
N SER A 46 3.35 28.31 -39.00
CA SER A 46 2.83 29.66 -38.74
C SER A 46 2.68 29.89 -37.23
N THR A 47 3.31 30.96 -36.76
CA THR A 47 3.38 31.36 -35.35
C THR A 47 2.31 32.43 -35.08
N PRO A 48 1.37 32.24 -34.15
CA PRO A 48 0.53 33.33 -33.67
C PRO A 48 1.15 33.98 -32.43
N GLN A 49 1.39 35.30 -32.50
CA GLN A 49 1.72 36.12 -31.33
C GLN A 49 0.52 36.22 -30.39
N PHE A 50 0.67 35.75 -29.15
CA PHE A 50 -0.28 36.00 -28.07
C PHE A 50 0.12 37.26 -27.30
N GLN A 51 -0.75 38.26 -27.27
CA GLN A 51 -0.65 39.43 -26.40
C GLN A 51 -1.05 39.09 -24.96
N SER A 52 -0.27 39.59 -24.00
CA SER A 52 -0.43 39.38 -22.56
C SER A 52 -1.66 40.12 -22.00
N PRO A 53 -2.56 39.47 -21.24
CA PRO A 53 -3.57 40.18 -20.47
C PRO A 53 -2.97 40.79 -19.20
N GLN A 54 -3.26 42.07 -18.96
CA GLN A 54 -2.87 42.83 -17.78
C GLN A 54 -3.42 42.21 -16.49
N SER A 55 -2.56 42.10 -15.47
CA SER A 55 -2.90 41.59 -14.14
C SER A 55 -3.79 42.58 -13.37
N LYS A 56 -5.05 42.21 -13.12
CA LYS A 56 -5.82 42.77 -12.01
C LYS A 56 -5.54 41.97 -10.75
N SER A 57 -5.18 42.67 -9.68
CA SER A 57 -4.92 42.13 -8.34
C SER A 57 -6.10 41.28 -7.85
N PRO A 58 -5.89 40.10 -7.24
CA PRO A 58 -6.98 39.33 -6.68
C PRO A 58 -7.51 40.03 -5.42
N GLN A 59 -8.78 40.42 -5.43
CA GLN A 59 -9.52 40.76 -4.21
C GLN A 59 -9.64 39.51 -3.33
N SER A 60 -9.36 39.67 -2.04
CA SER A 60 -9.51 38.63 -1.01
C SER A 60 -10.95 38.10 -0.99
N SER A 61 -11.14 36.88 -1.49
CA SER A 61 -12.42 36.17 -1.36
C SER A 61 -12.60 35.73 0.11
N PRO A 62 -13.82 35.78 0.67
CA PRO A 62 -14.07 35.28 2.00
C PRO A 62 -13.80 33.76 2.01
N SER A 63 -13.01 33.28 2.97
CA SER A 63 -12.70 31.86 3.10
C SER A 63 -13.99 31.09 3.40
N HIS A 64 -14.61 30.50 2.38
CA HIS A 64 -15.69 29.54 2.60
C HIS A 64 -15.12 28.35 3.36
N SER A 65 -15.50 28.21 4.63
CA SER A 65 -15.14 27.06 5.45
C SER A 65 -15.65 25.79 4.78
N ILE A 66 -14.80 24.76 4.69
CA ILE A 66 -15.20 23.44 4.19
C ILE A 66 -16.00 22.65 5.22
N GLN A 67 -16.09 23.15 6.46
CA GLN A 67 -16.71 22.45 7.59
C GLN A 67 -18.15 22.01 7.33
N PRO A 68 -19.04 22.83 6.76
CA PRO A 68 -20.42 22.40 6.49
C PRO A 68 -20.51 21.19 5.54
N TYR A 69 -19.55 21.06 4.61
CA TYR A 69 -19.46 19.91 3.72
C TYR A 69 -18.99 18.66 4.49
N LEU A 70 -17.95 18.80 5.32
CA LEU A 70 -17.45 17.71 6.17
C LEU A 70 -18.52 17.22 7.13
N ASP A 71 -19.23 18.12 7.81
CA ASP A 71 -20.31 17.77 8.73
C ASP A 71 -21.43 17.00 8.04
N ARG A 72 -21.74 17.33 6.78
CA ARG A 72 -22.71 16.59 5.98
C ARG A 72 -22.24 15.18 5.70
N VAL A 73 -20.98 15.00 5.30
CA VAL A 73 -20.42 13.66 5.08
C VAL A 73 -20.44 12.86 6.37
N ILE A 74 -19.99 13.44 7.49
CA ILE A 74 -19.95 12.79 8.80
C ILE A 74 -21.36 12.31 9.22
N ARG A 75 -22.41 13.10 8.97
CA ARG A 75 -23.80 12.70 9.28
C ARG A 75 -24.29 11.52 8.47
N ASN A 76 -23.76 11.30 7.26
CA ASN A 76 -24.12 10.18 6.40
C ASN A 76 -23.29 8.91 6.69
N ILE A 77 -22.41 8.95 7.70
CA ILE A 77 -21.64 7.78 8.11
C ILE A 77 -22.37 7.08 9.25
N THR A 78 -22.69 5.80 9.03
CA THR A 78 -23.24 4.89 10.04
C THR A 78 -22.20 3.83 10.36
N GLU A 79 -22.05 3.47 11.63
CA GLU A 79 -21.19 2.35 12.04
C GLU A 79 -21.99 1.37 12.90
N PHE A 80 -21.68 0.07 12.78
CA PHE A 80 -22.21 -0.96 13.65
C PHE A 80 -21.24 -2.13 13.78
N THR A 81 -21.41 -2.91 14.85
CA THR A 81 -20.61 -4.11 15.13
C THR A 81 -21.56 -5.28 15.33
N LEU A 82 -21.25 -6.41 14.69
CA LEU A 82 -21.99 -7.66 14.87
C LEU A 82 -21.61 -8.34 16.20
N ASP A 83 -22.44 -9.25 16.70
CA ASP A 83 -22.19 -9.97 17.96
C ASP A 83 -20.85 -10.73 17.98
N ASN A 84 -20.38 -11.16 16.80
CA ASN A 84 -19.11 -11.85 16.62
C ASN A 84 -17.88 -10.93 16.58
N GLY A 85 -18.07 -9.60 16.57
CA GLY A 85 -16.99 -8.61 16.62
C GLY A 85 -16.66 -7.92 15.31
N MET A 86 -17.17 -8.39 14.16
CA MET A 86 -16.95 -7.70 12.88
C MET A 86 -17.57 -6.30 12.88
N LYS A 87 -16.80 -5.31 12.48
CA LYS A 87 -17.23 -3.90 12.43
C LYS A 87 -17.45 -3.44 10.99
N PHE A 88 -18.53 -2.69 10.79
CA PHE A 88 -18.92 -2.13 9.50
C PHE A 88 -19.04 -0.61 9.61
N ILE A 89 -18.53 0.10 8.62
CA ILE A 89 -18.69 1.54 8.42
C ILE A 89 -19.37 1.74 7.05
N VAL A 90 -20.47 2.46 7.04
CA VAL A 90 -21.26 2.74 5.83
C VAL A 90 -21.28 4.24 5.60
N LEU A 91 -20.79 4.70 4.45
CA LEU A 91 -20.96 6.09 4.00
C LEU A 91 -21.96 6.11 2.84
N GLU A 92 -23.18 6.55 3.13
CA GLU A 92 -24.29 6.62 2.18
C GLU A 92 -24.16 7.81 1.22
N ARG A 93 -24.19 7.53 -0.08
CA ARG A 93 -24.07 8.50 -1.18
C ARG A 93 -24.90 8.08 -2.40
N HIS A 94 -25.90 8.87 -2.78
CA HIS A 94 -26.75 8.59 -3.95
C HIS A 94 -26.33 9.34 -5.22
N ASP A 95 -25.07 9.79 -5.31
CA ASP A 95 -24.56 10.56 -6.46
C ASP A 95 -24.53 9.72 -7.76
N ALA A 96 -24.25 8.42 -7.62
CA ALA A 96 -24.21 7.44 -8.70
C ALA A 96 -24.60 6.06 -8.18
N PRO A 97 -25.23 5.17 -8.98
CA PRO A 97 -25.70 3.85 -8.56
C PRO A 97 -24.54 2.83 -8.48
N VAL A 98 -23.49 3.18 -7.74
CA VAL A 98 -22.25 2.41 -7.57
C VAL A 98 -21.86 2.41 -6.10
N VAL A 99 -21.38 1.28 -5.63
CA VAL A 99 -20.88 1.08 -4.26
C VAL A 99 -19.49 0.49 -4.33
N SER A 100 -18.57 1.08 -3.57
CA SER A 100 -17.23 0.57 -3.36
C SER A 100 -17.14 -0.09 -1.98
N PHE A 101 -16.43 -1.21 -1.95
CA PHE A 101 -16.27 -2.04 -0.78
C PHE A 101 -14.80 -2.20 -0.46
N LEU A 102 -14.46 -2.15 0.82
CA LEU A 102 -13.15 -2.51 1.30
C LEU A 102 -13.27 -3.39 2.54
N THR A 103 -12.58 -4.52 2.53
CA THR A 103 -12.33 -5.34 3.72
C THR A 103 -10.91 -5.11 4.18
N TYR A 104 -10.76 -4.74 5.44
CA TYR A 104 -9.50 -4.50 6.11
C TYR A 104 -9.26 -5.62 7.13
N ALA A 105 -8.26 -6.45 6.85
CA ALA A 105 -7.73 -7.39 7.84
C ALA A 105 -6.56 -6.70 8.56
N ASP A 106 -6.68 -6.55 9.89
CA ASP A 106 -5.64 -5.93 10.72
C ASP A 106 -4.48 -6.92 10.98
N VAL A 107 -3.81 -7.27 9.89
CA VAL A 107 -2.67 -8.18 9.83
C VAL A 107 -1.84 -7.90 8.58
N GLY A 108 -0.52 -7.78 8.71
CA GLY A 108 0.40 -7.62 7.59
C GLY A 108 1.79 -8.16 7.88
N GLY A 109 2.80 -7.64 7.17
CA GLY A 109 4.18 -8.10 7.31
C GLY A 109 4.77 -7.97 8.72
N ALA A 110 4.28 -7.03 9.54
CA ALA A 110 4.78 -6.84 10.90
C ALA A 110 4.28 -7.90 11.90
N ASP A 111 3.20 -8.61 11.56
CA ASP A 111 2.62 -9.66 12.40
C ASP A 111 3.27 -11.04 12.14
N GLU A 112 4.12 -11.13 11.12
CA GLU A 112 4.78 -12.35 10.71
C GLU A 112 5.88 -12.80 11.69
N VAL A 113 6.09 -14.11 11.75
CA VAL A 113 7.14 -14.72 12.57
C VAL A 113 8.39 -14.98 11.73
N ALA A 114 9.56 -14.84 12.36
CA ALA A 114 10.83 -15.15 11.72
C ALA A 114 10.84 -16.58 11.16
N GLY A 115 11.33 -16.73 9.92
CA GLY A 115 11.31 -18.01 9.20
C GLY A 115 10.04 -18.27 8.39
N LYS A 116 9.00 -17.43 8.52
CA LYS A 116 7.76 -17.47 7.74
C LYS A 116 7.41 -16.08 7.17
N THR A 117 8.43 -15.30 6.80
CA THR A 117 8.19 -13.98 6.23
C THR A 117 7.54 -14.07 4.83
N GLY A 118 6.72 -13.08 4.49
CA GLY A 118 5.92 -13.00 3.27
C GLY A 118 4.61 -13.79 3.32
N ILE A 119 4.24 -14.39 4.45
CA ILE A 119 3.03 -15.22 4.58
C ILE A 119 1.73 -14.42 4.46
N SER A 120 1.71 -13.18 4.93
CA SER A 120 0.56 -12.27 4.79
C SER A 120 0.28 -11.98 3.32
N HIS A 121 1.34 -11.63 2.58
CA HIS A 121 1.33 -11.45 1.14
C HIS A 121 0.98 -12.74 0.39
N PHE A 122 1.51 -13.89 0.84
CA PHE A 122 1.16 -15.18 0.26
C PHE A 122 -0.33 -15.48 0.39
N LEU A 123 -0.92 -15.23 1.57
CA LEU A 123 -2.34 -15.41 1.81
C LEU A 123 -3.17 -14.49 0.92
N GLU A 124 -2.73 -13.25 0.68
CA GLU A 124 -3.38 -12.33 -0.26
C GLU A 124 -3.60 -12.97 -1.64
N HIS A 125 -2.57 -13.57 -2.25
CA HIS A 125 -2.70 -14.31 -3.52
C HIS A 125 -3.72 -15.44 -3.43
N LEU A 126 -3.66 -16.19 -2.33
CA LEU A 126 -4.46 -17.39 -2.14
C LEU A 126 -5.93 -17.10 -1.83
N ALA A 127 -6.24 -15.92 -1.28
CA ALA A 127 -7.61 -15.51 -0.97
C ALA A 127 -8.50 -15.41 -2.22
N PHE A 128 -7.91 -15.23 -3.41
CA PHE A 128 -8.64 -15.21 -4.68
C PHE A 128 -8.85 -16.60 -5.30
N LYS A 129 -8.25 -17.63 -4.72
CA LYS A 129 -8.29 -18.99 -5.26
C LYS A 129 -9.59 -19.73 -4.95
N GLY A 130 -10.48 -19.10 -4.20
CA GLY A 130 -11.85 -19.54 -4.02
C GLY A 130 -12.07 -20.35 -2.76
N THR A 131 -13.16 -21.09 -2.75
CA THR A 131 -13.73 -21.76 -1.56
C THR A 131 -14.14 -23.17 -1.93
N THR A 132 -14.64 -23.96 -0.99
CA THR A 132 -15.15 -25.31 -1.30
C THR A 132 -16.28 -25.33 -2.32
N ARG A 133 -16.88 -24.16 -2.62
CA ARG A 133 -17.99 -23.96 -3.56
C ARG A 133 -17.63 -23.16 -4.81
N ILE A 134 -16.52 -22.42 -4.79
CA ILE A 134 -16.11 -21.51 -5.86
C ILE A 134 -14.70 -21.86 -6.28
N GLY A 135 -14.48 -22.11 -7.57
CA GLY A 135 -13.13 -22.37 -8.11
C GLY A 135 -12.79 -23.85 -8.30
N THR A 136 -13.77 -24.75 -8.23
CA THR A 136 -13.56 -26.20 -8.43
C THR A 136 -14.76 -26.91 -9.03
N GLN A 137 -14.45 -27.94 -9.81
CA GLN A 137 -15.41 -28.89 -10.37
C GLN A 137 -15.77 -30.02 -9.38
N ASP A 138 -14.82 -30.42 -8.51
CA ASP A 138 -15.01 -31.43 -7.47
C ASP A 138 -14.02 -31.20 -6.32
N PHE A 139 -14.50 -30.53 -5.26
CA PHE A 139 -13.66 -30.23 -4.10
C PHE A 139 -13.27 -31.50 -3.32
N ALA A 140 -14.10 -32.53 -3.29
CA ALA A 140 -13.80 -33.73 -2.51
C ALA A 140 -12.60 -34.46 -3.11
N GLN A 141 -12.55 -34.58 -4.43
CA GLN A 141 -11.40 -35.13 -5.15
C GLN A 141 -10.18 -34.21 -5.07
N GLU A 142 -10.37 -32.90 -5.29
CA GLU A 142 -9.31 -31.89 -5.21
C GLU A 142 -8.62 -31.92 -3.85
N LYS A 143 -9.38 -31.93 -2.75
CA LYS A 143 -8.84 -31.97 -1.38
C LYS A 143 -7.89 -33.14 -1.15
N ALA A 144 -8.20 -34.31 -1.69
CA ALA A 144 -7.34 -35.49 -1.57
C ALA A 144 -6.02 -35.32 -2.35
N LEU A 145 -6.07 -34.69 -3.52
CA LEU A 145 -4.89 -34.40 -4.33
C LEU A 145 -4.02 -33.32 -3.66
N LEU A 146 -4.62 -32.24 -3.16
CA LEU A 146 -3.91 -31.19 -2.42
C LEU A 146 -3.13 -31.78 -1.23
N ALA A 147 -3.73 -32.69 -0.46
CA ALA A 147 -3.05 -33.37 0.64
C ALA A 147 -1.88 -34.26 0.17
N GLN A 148 -2.01 -34.89 -1.01
CA GLN A 148 -0.91 -35.66 -1.63
C GLN A 148 0.23 -34.74 -2.08
N GLU A 149 -0.07 -33.59 -2.69
CA GLU A 149 0.94 -32.57 -3.06
C GLU A 149 1.75 -32.14 -1.84
N ASP A 150 1.08 -31.80 -0.73
CA ASP A 150 1.74 -31.38 0.52
C ASP A 150 2.65 -32.48 1.06
N GLY A 151 2.17 -33.73 1.06
CA GLY A 151 2.95 -34.88 1.51
C GLY A 151 4.15 -35.20 0.62
N LEU A 152 4.02 -35.07 -0.69
CA LEU A 152 5.12 -35.26 -1.64
C LEU A 152 6.15 -34.14 -1.52
N TRP A 153 5.70 -32.89 -1.42
CA TRP A 153 6.57 -31.74 -1.20
C TRP A 153 7.40 -31.89 0.07
N ALA A 154 6.78 -32.28 1.20
CA ALA A 154 7.51 -32.52 2.45
C ALA A 154 8.60 -33.60 2.30
N LYS A 155 8.32 -34.68 1.56
CA LYS A 155 9.31 -35.74 1.26
C LYS A 155 10.44 -35.23 0.36
N ILE A 156 10.13 -34.40 -0.64
CA ILE A 156 11.13 -33.76 -1.52
C ILE A 156 12.07 -32.89 -0.69
N GLN A 157 11.54 -32.09 0.23
CA GLN A 157 12.34 -31.22 1.09
C GLN A 157 13.21 -32.00 2.10
N ALA A 158 12.75 -33.18 2.55
CA ALA A 158 13.46 -33.98 3.54
C ALA A 158 14.55 -34.90 2.95
N THR A 159 14.46 -35.27 1.67
CA THR A 159 15.41 -36.21 1.06
C THR A 159 16.74 -35.53 0.69
N LYS A 160 17.85 -36.21 1.00
CA LYS A 160 19.19 -35.83 0.53
C LYS A 160 19.62 -36.58 -0.74
N ASP A 161 18.88 -37.62 -1.12
CA ASP A 161 19.12 -38.42 -2.32
C ASP A 161 18.49 -37.74 -3.54
N GLN A 162 19.34 -37.36 -4.50
CA GLN A 162 18.92 -36.66 -5.73
C GLN A 162 18.08 -37.52 -6.66
N ALA A 163 18.35 -38.83 -6.76
CA ALA A 163 17.56 -39.73 -7.60
C ALA A 163 16.16 -39.91 -7.02
N LYS A 164 16.08 -40.10 -5.69
CA LYS A 164 14.80 -40.14 -4.97
C LYS A 164 14.05 -38.81 -5.07
N ALA A 165 14.74 -37.68 -4.96
CA ALA A 165 14.15 -36.36 -5.12
C ALA A 165 13.52 -36.19 -6.51
N ALA A 166 14.22 -36.59 -7.57
CA ALA A 166 13.71 -36.52 -8.94
C ALA A 166 12.47 -37.41 -9.15
N GLN A 167 12.45 -38.61 -8.57
CA GLN A 167 11.27 -39.49 -8.61
C GLN A 167 10.06 -38.87 -7.91
N LEU A 168 10.26 -38.35 -6.69
CA LEU A 168 9.21 -37.68 -5.92
C LEU A 168 8.71 -36.42 -6.64
N GLN A 169 9.60 -35.67 -7.30
CA GLN A 169 9.23 -34.49 -8.08
C GLN A 169 8.35 -34.88 -9.28
N ALA A 170 8.68 -35.95 -10.00
CA ALA A 170 7.84 -36.42 -11.11
C ALA A 170 6.45 -36.89 -10.65
N GLU A 171 6.36 -37.50 -9.47
CA GLU A 171 5.07 -37.84 -8.84
C GLU A 171 4.31 -36.57 -8.43
N PHE A 172 5.00 -35.61 -7.82
CA PHE A 172 4.43 -34.32 -7.44
C PHE A 172 3.84 -33.58 -8.65
N ASP A 173 4.60 -33.45 -9.75
CA ASP A 173 4.17 -32.75 -10.96
C ASP A 173 2.90 -33.41 -11.56
N ARG A 174 2.81 -34.74 -11.47
CA ARG A 174 1.63 -35.48 -11.90
C ARG A 174 0.42 -35.20 -11.03
N VAL A 175 0.58 -35.21 -9.70
CA VAL A 175 -0.51 -34.91 -8.76
C VAL A 175 -0.96 -33.46 -8.89
N GLU A 176 -0.02 -32.52 -9.05
CA GLU A 176 -0.31 -31.10 -9.27
C GLU A 176 -1.13 -30.90 -10.56
N ALA A 177 -0.76 -31.57 -11.66
CA ALA A 177 -1.54 -31.52 -12.90
C ALA A 177 -2.96 -32.09 -12.74
N GLN A 178 -3.13 -33.14 -11.93
CA GLN A 178 -4.45 -33.70 -11.62
C GLN A 178 -5.30 -32.74 -10.79
N ALA A 179 -4.71 -32.09 -9.78
CA ALA A 179 -5.41 -31.10 -8.98
C ALA A 179 -5.81 -29.88 -9.83
N ALA A 180 -4.88 -29.37 -10.65
CA ALA A 180 -5.10 -28.24 -11.54
C ALA A 180 -6.25 -28.48 -12.55
N ALA A 181 -6.45 -29.72 -12.99
CA ALA A 181 -7.55 -30.08 -13.89
C ALA A 181 -8.95 -29.92 -13.26
N LEU A 182 -9.04 -29.96 -11.93
CA LEU A 182 -10.29 -29.76 -11.19
C LEU A 182 -10.56 -28.27 -10.90
N VAL A 183 -9.57 -27.39 -11.06
CA VAL A 183 -9.69 -25.96 -10.75
C VAL A 183 -10.46 -25.22 -11.84
N GLU A 184 -11.51 -24.50 -11.45
CA GLU A 184 -12.12 -23.48 -12.30
C GLU A 184 -11.30 -22.18 -12.18
N GLN A 185 -10.35 -22.00 -13.10
CA GLN A 185 -9.40 -20.88 -13.09
C GLN A 185 -10.12 -19.52 -13.03
N ASN A 186 -9.71 -18.68 -12.08
CA ASN A 186 -10.23 -17.31 -11.87
C ASN A 186 -11.76 -17.21 -11.71
N LYS A 187 -12.43 -18.26 -11.20
CA LYS A 187 -13.89 -18.27 -11.07
C LYS A 187 -14.45 -17.11 -10.23
N TYR A 188 -13.79 -16.78 -9.12
CA TYR A 188 -14.19 -15.65 -8.28
C TYR A 188 -14.19 -14.34 -9.07
N GLY A 189 -13.09 -14.05 -9.77
CA GLY A 189 -12.97 -12.86 -10.62
C GLY A 189 -14.00 -12.83 -11.75
N GLN A 190 -14.25 -13.97 -12.40
CA GLN A 190 -15.26 -14.09 -13.45
C GLN A 190 -16.68 -13.76 -12.93
N ILE A 191 -17.05 -14.21 -11.72
CA ILE A 191 -18.36 -13.87 -11.13
C ILE A 191 -18.46 -12.35 -10.93
N VAL A 192 -17.40 -11.72 -10.41
CA VAL A 192 -17.36 -10.28 -10.19
C VAL A 192 -17.46 -9.52 -11.52
N GLU A 193 -16.63 -9.86 -12.52
CA GLU A 193 -16.62 -9.21 -13.83
C GLU A 193 -17.96 -9.36 -14.56
N GLN A 194 -18.55 -10.56 -14.57
CA GLN A 194 -19.84 -10.82 -15.22
C GLN A 194 -21.01 -10.08 -14.54
N ALA A 195 -20.90 -9.80 -13.24
CA ALA A 195 -21.87 -9.01 -12.50
C ALA A 195 -21.66 -7.48 -12.65
N GLY A 196 -20.68 -7.05 -13.44
CA GLY A 196 -20.34 -5.64 -13.67
C GLY A 196 -19.42 -5.05 -12.61
N GLY A 197 -18.77 -5.88 -11.81
CA GLY A 197 -17.80 -5.45 -10.82
C GLY A 197 -16.51 -4.94 -11.45
N VAL A 198 -15.92 -3.94 -10.82
CA VAL A 198 -14.69 -3.28 -11.30
C VAL A 198 -13.69 -3.11 -10.18
N GLY A 199 -12.41 -3.16 -10.54
CA GLY A 199 -11.32 -2.90 -9.59
C GLY A 199 -11.15 -3.98 -8.52
N LEU A 200 -11.50 -5.24 -8.81
CA LEU A 200 -11.16 -6.39 -7.96
C LEU A 200 -9.67 -6.50 -7.78
N ASN A 201 -9.23 -6.19 -6.56
CA ASN A 201 -7.84 -6.24 -6.20
C ASN A 201 -7.67 -6.41 -4.68
N ALA A 202 -6.43 -6.65 -4.29
CA ALA A 202 -5.98 -6.58 -2.91
C ALA A 202 -4.61 -5.92 -2.83
N ASN A 203 -4.20 -5.62 -1.60
CA ASN A 203 -2.81 -5.32 -1.29
C ASN A 203 -2.48 -5.80 0.12
N THR A 204 -1.21 -6.05 0.35
CA THR A 204 -0.64 -6.28 1.67
C THR A 204 0.41 -5.23 1.96
N SER A 205 0.33 -4.63 3.14
CA SER A 205 1.33 -3.72 3.68
C SER A 205 2.05 -4.35 4.87
N ALA A 206 2.92 -3.58 5.52
CA ALA A 206 3.52 -4.00 6.78
C ALA A 206 2.50 -4.22 7.90
N GLU A 207 1.23 -3.84 7.76
CA GLU A 207 0.29 -3.75 8.89
C GLU A 207 -1.11 -4.25 8.59
N ALA A 208 -1.42 -4.48 7.32
CA ALA A 208 -2.76 -4.85 6.91
C ALA A 208 -2.78 -5.52 5.55
N THR A 209 -3.75 -6.39 5.36
CA THR A 209 -4.16 -6.91 4.05
C THR A 209 -5.55 -6.36 3.75
N ARG A 210 -5.67 -5.70 2.60
CA ARG A 210 -6.91 -5.02 2.17
C ARG A 210 -7.42 -5.68 0.90
N TYR A 211 -8.72 -5.88 0.82
CA TYR A 211 -9.41 -6.41 -0.37
C TYR A 211 -10.49 -5.45 -0.78
N PHE A 212 -10.53 -5.05 -2.04
CA PHE A 212 -11.43 -3.99 -2.49
C PHE A 212 -11.87 -4.16 -3.94
N TYR A 213 -13.10 -3.72 -4.18
CA TYR A 213 -13.73 -3.65 -5.50
C TYR A 213 -15.01 -2.83 -5.42
N SER A 214 -15.56 -2.49 -6.57
CA SER A 214 -16.84 -1.80 -6.68
C SER A 214 -17.83 -2.60 -7.51
N PHE A 215 -19.11 -2.39 -7.23
CA PHE A 215 -20.21 -2.90 -8.03
C PHE A 215 -21.26 -1.82 -8.30
N PRO A 216 -22.13 -2.02 -9.31
CA PRO A 216 -23.44 -1.39 -9.33
C PRO A 216 -24.21 -1.65 -8.02
N SER A 217 -24.96 -0.68 -7.51
CA SER A 217 -25.61 -0.77 -6.18
C SER A 217 -26.55 -1.96 -6.02
N ASN A 218 -27.19 -2.41 -7.10
CA ASN A 218 -28.05 -3.60 -7.10
C ASN A 218 -27.31 -4.95 -6.90
N LYS A 219 -25.97 -4.95 -6.78
CA LYS A 219 -25.15 -6.13 -6.48
C LYS A 219 -24.59 -6.15 -5.06
N LEU A 220 -25.06 -5.28 -4.16
CA LEU A 220 -24.67 -5.26 -2.75
C LEU A 220 -24.73 -6.65 -2.09
N GLU A 221 -25.82 -7.39 -2.29
CA GLU A 221 -25.99 -8.73 -1.71
C GLU A 221 -25.03 -9.78 -2.32
N LEU A 222 -24.70 -9.64 -3.61
CA LEU A 222 -23.68 -10.49 -4.23
C LEU A 222 -22.31 -10.25 -3.59
N TRP A 223 -21.94 -8.99 -3.33
CA TRP A 223 -20.72 -8.67 -2.58
C TRP A 223 -20.73 -9.32 -1.20
N MET A 224 -21.82 -9.15 -0.43
CA MET A 224 -21.97 -9.75 0.91
C MET A 224 -21.78 -11.27 0.87
N SER A 225 -22.34 -11.94 -0.14
CA SER A 225 -22.19 -13.37 -0.34
C SER A 225 -20.75 -13.76 -0.66
N LEU A 226 -20.11 -13.11 -1.65
CA LEU A 226 -18.76 -13.46 -2.10
C LEU A 226 -17.70 -13.18 -1.01
N GLU A 227 -17.77 -11.99 -0.41
CA GLU A 227 -16.79 -11.54 0.57
C GLU A 227 -16.86 -12.36 1.86
N SER A 228 -18.08 -12.70 2.31
CA SER A 228 -18.23 -13.57 3.48
C SER A 228 -17.76 -15.00 3.19
N GLU A 229 -18.08 -15.59 2.03
CA GLU A 229 -17.60 -16.93 1.67
C GLU A 229 -16.08 -16.99 1.59
N ARG A 230 -15.42 -15.96 1.04
CA ARG A 230 -13.95 -15.88 0.92
C ARG A 230 -13.24 -16.08 2.24
N PHE A 231 -13.83 -15.63 3.35
CA PHE A 231 -13.25 -15.77 4.68
C PHE A 231 -13.98 -16.75 5.58
N LEU A 232 -15.04 -17.41 5.13
CA LEU A 232 -15.71 -18.43 5.92
C LEU A 232 -15.12 -19.82 5.66
N ASP A 233 -14.83 -20.12 4.39
CA ASP A 233 -14.39 -21.44 3.94
C ASP A 233 -13.39 -21.37 2.78
N PRO A 234 -12.25 -20.67 2.96
CA PRO A 234 -11.25 -20.54 1.90
C PRO A 234 -10.55 -21.86 1.62
N VAL A 235 -10.18 -22.04 0.36
CA VAL A 235 -9.34 -23.15 -0.07
C VAL A 235 -8.11 -22.60 -0.77
N PHE A 236 -6.95 -22.82 -0.14
CA PHE A 236 -5.64 -22.40 -0.64
C PHE A 236 -5.08 -23.37 -1.71
N ARG A 237 -5.90 -23.62 -2.73
CA ARG A 237 -5.52 -24.36 -3.95
C ARG A 237 -4.50 -23.56 -4.75
N GLU A 238 -3.87 -24.22 -5.73
CA GLU A 238 -2.79 -23.62 -6.54
C GLU A 238 -1.60 -23.11 -5.73
N PHE A 239 -1.43 -23.55 -4.47
CA PHE A 239 -0.40 -23.06 -3.55
C PHE A 239 1.01 -23.05 -4.15
N PHE A 240 1.43 -24.13 -4.80
CA PHE A 240 2.78 -24.24 -5.35
C PHE A 240 2.96 -23.43 -6.64
N LYS A 241 1.92 -23.32 -7.46
CA LYS A 241 1.88 -22.40 -8.60
C LYS A 241 2.00 -20.94 -8.14
N GLU A 242 1.24 -20.53 -7.13
CA GLU A 242 1.35 -19.18 -6.56
C GLU A 242 2.70 -18.95 -5.87
N LYS A 243 3.28 -19.96 -5.21
CA LYS A 243 4.66 -19.87 -4.69
C LYS A 243 5.64 -19.46 -5.79
N ALA A 244 5.55 -20.10 -6.96
CA ALA A 244 6.42 -19.77 -8.08
C ALA A 244 6.19 -18.35 -8.61
N VAL A 245 4.94 -17.90 -8.68
CA VAL A 245 4.57 -16.52 -9.06
C VAL A 245 5.17 -15.51 -8.08
N ILE A 246 5.02 -15.74 -6.77
CA ILE A 246 5.55 -14.86 -5.71
C ILE A 246 7.08 -14.80 -5.76
N LEU A 247 7.75 -15.93 -5.99
CA LEU A 247 9.22 -15.96 -6.14
C LEU A 247 9.68 -15.15 -7.36
N GLU A 248 8.98 -15.24 -8.49
CA GLU A 248 9.28 -14.40 -9.66
C GLU A 248 8.97 -12.93 -9.42
N GLU A 249 7.89 -12.62 -8.69
CA GLU A 249 7.60 -11.25 -8.30
C GLU A 249 8.72 -10.68 -7.43
N ARG A 250 9.15 -11.39 -6.38
CA ARG A 250 10.29 -10.99 -5.55
C ARG A 250 11.53 -10.76 -6.40
N ARG A 251 11.82 -11.67 -7.33
CA ARG A 251 12.96 -11.56 -8.24
C ARG A 251 12.90 -10.29 -9.08
N LEU A 252 11.73 -9.95 -9.62
CA LEU A 252 11.54 -8.77 -10.47
C LEU A 252 11.54 -7.45 -9.66
N ARG A 253 10.87 -7.43 -8.51
CA ARG A 253 10.60 -6.19 -7.74
C ARG A 253 11.66 -5.86 -6.71
N THR A 254 12.35 -6.87 -6.19
CA THR A 254 13.40 -6.72 -5.19
C THR A 254 14.74 -7.08 -5.80
N ASP A 255 14.97 -8.34 -6.17
CA ASP A 255 16.33 -8.81 -6.46
C ASP A 255 16.93 -8.18 -7.74
N ASN A 256 16.11 -7.91 -8.75
CA ASN A 256 16.52 -7.26 -9.99
C ASN A 256 16.21 -5.76 -10.03
N SER A 257 15.74 -5.18 -8.92
CA SER A 257 15.41 -3.77 -8.81
C SER A 257 16.44 -3.04 -7.93
N PRO A 258 17.18 -2.05 -8.45
CA PRO A 258 18.11 -1.27 -7.64
C PRO A 258 17.43 -0.58 -6.45
N ILE A 259 16.21 -0.09 -6.65
CA ILE A 259 15.41 0.55 -5.59
C ILE A 259 14.92 -0.51 -4.59
N GLY A 260 14.44 -1.67 -5.07
CA GLY A 260 13.97 -2.75 -4.21
C GLY A 260 15.06 -3.27 -3.27
N LYS A 261 16.25 -3.56 -3.83
CA LYS A 261 17.45 -3.91 -3.04
C LYS A 261 17.83 -2.83 -2.04
N LEU A 262 17.85 -1.56 -2.47
CA LEU A 262 18.18 -0.45 -1.58
C LEU A 262 17.21 -0.38 -0.40
N ILE A 263 15.90 -0.50 -0.65
CA ILE A 263 14.87 -0.40 0.39
C ILE A 263 14.93 -1.58 1.38
N GLU A 264 15.13 -2.81 0.89
CA GLU A 264 15.27 -3.98 1.77
C GLU A 264 16.47 -3.80 2.72
N GLU A 265 17.65 -3.47 2.17
CA GLU A 265 18.87 -3.24 2.95
C GLU A 265 18.77 -2.01 3.87
N PHE A 266 18.07 -0.97 3.43
CA PHE A 266 17.82 0.23 4.21
C PHE A 266 16.93 -0.06 5.43
N LEU A 267 15.83 -0.81 5.26
CA LEU A 267 14.96 -1.19 6.36
C LEU A 267 15.66 -2.12 7.36
N LEU A 268 16.44 -3.08 6.87
CA LEU A 268 17.30 -3.95 7.70
C LEU A 268 18.36 -3.17 8.48
N THR A 269 18.79 -2.03 7.95
CA THR A 269 19.74 -1.11 8.60
C THR A 269 19.03 -0.23 9.64
N ALA A 270 17.88 0.34 9.27
CA ALA A 270 17.11 1.30 10.06
C ALA A 270 16.49 0.66 11.31
N PHE A 271 15.88 -0.53 11.18
CA PHE A 271 15.22 -1.24 12.26
C PHE A 271 16.02 -2.48 12.69
N LYS A 272 16.37 -2.58 13.97
CA LYS A 272 17.16 -3.68 14.54
C LYS A 272 16.30 -4.83 15.03
N VAL A 273 15.15 -4.53 15.63
CA VAL A 273 14.28 -5.55 16.24
C VAL A 273 12.83 -5.47 15.77
N HIS A 274 12.31 -4.27 15.48
CA HIS A 274 10.92 -4.13 15.09
C HIS A 274 10.66 -4.83 13.73
N PRO A 275 9.54 -5.56 13.56
CA PRO A 275 9.22 -6.31 12.35
C PRO A 275 9.15 -5.48 11.06
N TYR A 276 9.00 -4.15 11.14
CA TYR A 276 9.15 -3.24 9.99
C TYR A 276 10.47 -3.38 9.22
N ARG A 277 11.49 -4.03 9.79
CA ARG A 277 12.71 -4.39 9.07
C ARG A 277 12.49 -5.43 7.97
N GLN A 278 11.39 -6.18 8.01
CA GLN A 278 11.12 -7.31 7.13
C GLN A 278 10.48 -6.82 5.82
N PRO A 279 10.89 -7.37 4.66
CA PRO A 279 10.24 -7.07 3.40
C PRO A 279 8.84 -7.71 3.38
N VAL A 280 7.81 -6.97 2.99
CA VAL A 280 6.42 -7.48 2.94
C VAL A 280 6.27 -8.70 2.02
N VAL A 281 7.03 -8.76 0.92
CA VAL A 281 7.06 -9.93 0.03
C VAL A 281 7.69 -11.17 0.67
N GLY A 282 8.41 -11.01 1.79
CA GLY A 282 9.14 -12.07 2.49
C GLY A 282 10.53 -12.34 1.93
N PHE A 283 11.41 -12.92 2.75
CA PHE A 283 12.73 -13.37 2.31
C PHE A 283 12.63 -14.61 1.44
N GLU A 284 13.46 -14.71 0.40
CA GLU A 284 13.43 -15.83 -0.55
C GLU A 284 13.52 -17.20 0.15
N ALA A 285 14.40 -17.33 1.15
CA ALA A 285 14.57 -18.57 1.91
C ALA A 285 13.31 -19.00 2.67
N ASP A 286 12.51 -18.03 3.14
CA ASP A 286 11.26 -18.30 3.85
C ASP A 286 10.17 -18.69 2.85
N LEU A 287 10.05 -17.95 1.75
CA LEU A 287 9.10 -18.26 0.66
C LEU A 287 9.29 -19.67 0.08
N ARG A 288 10.54 -20.10 -0.11
CA ARG A 288 10.85 -21.45 -0.60
C ARG A 288 10.39 -22.54 0.37
N ARG A 289 10.57 -22.30 1.68
CA ARG A 289 10.22 -23.24 2.75
C ARG A 289 8.74 -23.22 3.14
N MET A 290 8.01 -22.16 2.79
CA MET A 290 6.59 -21.98 3.11
C MET A 290 5.76 -23.21 2.71
N SER A 291 4.88 -23.67 3.60
CA SER A 291 3.93 -24.74 3.31
C SER A 291 2.49 -24.21 3.29
N ARG A 292 1.58 -24.95 2.65
CA ARG A 292 0.15 -24.62 2.68
C ARG A 292 -0.41 -24.63 4.10
N GLN A 293 0.10 -25.52 4.96
CA GLN A 293 -0.29 -25.59 6.37
C GLN A 293 0.08 -24.31 7.12
N ASP A 294 1.26 -23.74 6.85
CA ASP A 294 1.66 -22.47 7.45
C ASP A 294 0.63 -21.36 7.14
N VAL A 295 0.18 -21.27 5.89
CA VAL A 295 -0.85 -20.30 5.48
C VAL A 295 -2.18 -20.54 6.20
N TYR A 296 -2.60 -21.80 6.34
CA TYR A 296 -3.81 -22.11 7.12
C TYR A 296 -3.68 -21.74 8.59
N ASP A 297 -2.52 -21.95 9.20
CA ASP A 297 -2.29 -21.60 10.60
C ASP A 297 -2.29 -20.07 10.79
N PHE A 298 -1.63 -19.34 9.89
CA PHE A 298 -1.65 -17.88 9.87
C PHE A 298 -3.05 -17.32 9.65
N TYR A 299 -3.78 -17.85 8.66
CA TYR A 299 -5.17 -17.48 8.38
C TYR A 299 -6.06 -17.70 9.62
N LYS A 300 -5.99 -18.88 10.26
CA LYS A 300 -6.81 -19.18 11.44
C LYS A 300 -6.51 -18.26 12.63
N LEU A 301 -5.26 -17.81 12.76
CA LEU A 301 -4.83 -16.93 13.84
C LEU A 301 -5.30 -15.48 13.62
N HIS A 302 -5.20 -14.98 12.39
CA HIS A 302 -5.35 -13.54 12.12
C HIS A 302 -6.65 -13.16 11.40
N TYR A 303 -7.28 -14.05 10.62
CA TYR A 303 -8.53 -13.76 9.89
C TYR A 303 -9.75 -14.18 10.73
N VAL A 304 -9.82 -13.62 11.94
CA VAL A 304 -10.93 -13.82 12.88
C VAL A 304 -11.89 -12.62 12.83
N PRO A 305 -13.18 -12.79 13.19
CA PRO A 305 -14.18 -11.72 13.12
C PRO A 305 -13.78 -10.40 13.76
N GLU A 306 -13.20 -10.40 14.96
CA GLU A 306 -12.76 -9.17 15.66
C GLU A 306 -11.60 -8.45 14.96
N ASN A 307 -10.92 -9.11 14.02
CA ASN A 307 -9.78 -8.55 13.29
C ASN A 307 -10.13 -8.11 11.85
N LEU A 308 -11.41 -8.17 11.48
CA LEU A 308 -11.94 -7.82 10.16
C LEU A 308 -12.89 -6.63 10.27
N THR A 309 -12.54 -5.53 9.60
CA THR A 309 -13.35 -4.30 9.54
C THR A 309 -13.70 -3.99 8.08
N PHE A 310 -14.94 -3.56 7.84
CA PHE A 310 -15.48 -3.35 6.50
C PHE A 310 -15.92 -1.91 6.31
N ALA A 311 -15.67 -1.35 5.12
CA ALA A 311 -16.24 -0.09 4.69
C ALA A 311 -17.03 -0.26 3.40
N ILE A 312 -18.22 0.33 3.38
CA ILE A 312 -19.15 0.32 2.27
C ILE A 312 -19.48 1.77 1.95
N VAL A 313 -19.07 2.24 0.78
CA VAL A 313 -19.18 3.66 0.40
C VAL A 313 -19.84 3.79 -0.96
N GLY A 314 -20.96 4.50 -1.02
CA GLY A 314 -21.71 4.71 -2.26
C GLY A 314 -23.22 4.62 -2.06
N ASP A 315 -23.93 4.24 -3.12
CA ASP A 315 -25.39 4.10 -3.13
C ASP A 315 -25.83 2.84 -2.39
N ALA A 316 -25.74 2.89 -1.05
CA ALA A 316 -26.02 1.78 -0.15
C ALA A 316 -26.76 2.27 1.10
N ASP A 317 -27.97 1.75 1.31
CA ASP A 317 -28.77 1.96 2.52
C ASP A 317 -28.12 1.25 3.74
N PRO A 318 -27.76 1.99 4.81
CA PRO A 318 -27.15 1.43 6.01
C PRO A 318 -27.98 0.34 6.71
N ASP A 319 -29.31 0.45 6.72
CA ASP A 319 -30.19 -0.54 7.35
C ASP A 319 -30.19 -1.84 6.53
N LYS A 320 -30.22 -1.72 5.20
CA LYS A 320 -30.08 -2.88 4.31
C LYS A 320 -28.72 -3.54 4.46
N VAL A 321 -27.65 -2.75 4.53
CA VAL A 321 -26.29 -3.24 4.79
C VAL A 321 -26.24 -4.01 6.11
N LYS A 322 -26.81 -3.48 7.18
CA LYS A 322 -26.85 -4.14 8.49
C LYS A 322 -27.59 -5.48 8.46
N GLN A 323 -28.74 -5.52 7.79
CA GLN A 323 -29.50 -6.76 7.59
C GLN A 323 -28.66 -7.83 6.87
N LEU A 324 -28.02 -7.45 5.76
CA LEU A 324 -27.19 -8.37 4.98
C LEU A 324 -25.93 -8.79 5.76
N ALA A 325 -25.29 -7.88 6.48
CA ALA A 325 -24.15 -8.18 7.33
C ALA A 325 -24.51 -9.24 8.38
N GLN A 326 -25.67 -9.14 9.03
CA GLN A 326 -26.13 -10.17 9.97
C GLN A 326 -26.33 -11.53 9.27
N THR A 327 -26.93 -11.55 8.09
CA THR A 327 -27.18 -12.79 7.32
C THR A 327 -25.89 -13.48 6.88
N TYR A 328 -24.95 -12.72 6.29
CA TYR A 328 -23.78 -13.28 5.62
C TYR A 328 -22.54 -13.36 6.51
N PHE A 329 -22.38 -12.44 7.46
CA PHE A 329 -21.21 -12.39 8.34
C PHE A 329 -21.54 -12.82 9.78
N GLY A 330 -22.80 -12.71 10.23
CA GLY A 330 -23.22 -13.16 11.57
C GLY A 330 -23.06 -14.67 11.81
N ARG A 331 -22.89 -15.46 10.74
CA ARG A 331 -22.62 -16.92 10.80
C ARG A 331 -21.20 -17.28 11.25
N PHE A 332 -20.27 -16.32 11.30
CA PHE A 332 -18.91 -16.59 11.76
C PHE A 332 -18.88 -16.76 13.28
N ALA A 333 -18.20 -17.80 13.75
CA ALA A 333 -17.98 -18.01 15.18
C ALA A 333 -17.13 -16.87 15.76
N LYS A 334 -17.61 -16.26 16.85
CA LYS A 334 -16.86 -15.24 17.59
C LYS A 334 -15.51 -15.80 18.03
N ARG A 335 -14.44 -15.07 17.69
CA ARG A 335 -13.07 -15.38 18.10
C ARG A 335 -12.33 -14.06 18.33
N PRO A 336 -11.61 -13.93 19.46
CA PRO A 336 -10.86 -12.73 19.75
C PRO A 336 -9.68 -12.56 18.79
N ALA A 337 -9.34 -11.31 18.50
CA ALA A 337 -8.10 -10.99 17.77
C ALA A 337 -6.85 -11.48 18.55
N SER A 338 -5.77 -11.74 17.81
CA SER A 338 -4.50 -12.13 18.43
C SER A 338 -3.94 -10.99 19.27
N ASN A 339 -3.56 -11.27 20.52
CA ASN A 339 -2.90 -10.31 21.42
C ASN A 339 -1.37 -10.27 21.21
N GLN A 340 -0.90 -10.53 19.98
CA GLN A 340 0.53 -10.54 19.68
C GLN A 340 1.13 -9.15 19.94
N THR A 341 2.07 -9.08 20.88
CA THR A 341 2.79 -7.84 21.19
C THR A 341 4.07 -7.81 20.36
N LEU A 342 4.22 -6.76 19.55
CA LEU A 342 5.43 -6.56 18.75
C LEU A 342 6.54 -5.91 19.60
N PRO A 343 7.81 -6.28 19.38
CA PRO A 343 8.93 -5.66 20.09
C PRO A 343 9.11 -4.21 19.62
N ALA A 344 9.18 -3.27 20.57
CA ALA A 344 9.49 -1.88 20.26
C ALA A 344 10.92 -1.72 19.71
N GLU A 345 11.11 -0.84 18.73
CA GLU A 345 12.45 -0.52 18.23
C GLU A 345 13.23 0.30 19.28
N PRO A 346 14.45 -0.11 19.67
CA PRO A 346 15.28 0.69 20.56
C PRO A 346 15.69 2.01 19.89
N PRO A 347 15.79 3.12 20.65
CA PRO A 347 16.26 4.39 20.09
C PRO A 347 17.62 4.25 19.41
N GLN A 348 17.69 4.72 18.16
CA GLN A 348 18.95 4.79 17.43
C GLN A 348 19.92 5.78 18.13
N GLN A 349 21.22 5.44 18.14
CA GLN A 349 22.24 6.18 18.91
C GLN A 349 23.30 6.88 18.02
N GLU A 350 23.35 6.56 16.73
CA GLU A 350 24.34 7.07 15.79
C GLU A 350 23.79 7.01 14.36
N THR A 351 24.42 7.73 13.42
CA THR A 351 24.03 7.62 12.01
C THR A 351 24.34 6.21 11.50
N ARG A 352 23.37 5.58 10.84
CA ARG A 352 23.54 4.29 10.16
C ARG A 352 23.59 4.51 8.66
N GLN A 353 24.33 3.68 7.94
CA GLN A 353 24.44 3.80 6.49
C GLN A 353 24.51 2.43 5.81
N VAL A 354 23.87 2.33 4.65
CA VAL A 354 24.08 1.26 3.68
C VAL A 354 24.36 1.84 2.28
N SER A 355 25.32 1.24 1.57
CA SER A 355 25.68 1.63 0.21
C SER A 355 25.76 0.39 -0.68
N LEU A 356 25.09 0.43 -1.82
CA LEU A 356 25.07 -0.65 -2.81
C LEU A 356 25.69 -0.19 -4.12
N THR A 357 26.56 -0.99 -4.72
CA THR A 357 27.13 -0.70 -6.04
C THR A 357 26.40 -1.53 -7.10
N LEU A 358 25.53 -0.90 -7.88
CA LEU A 358 24.60 -1.54 -8.81
C LEU A 358 24.66 -0.91 -10.21
N ASN A 359 24.21 -1.64 -11.23
CA ASN A 359 24.08 -1.08 -12.58
C ASN A 359 22.83 -0.20 -12.68
N SER A 360 22.90 1.00 -12.07
CA SER A 360 21.81 1.98 -12.03
C SER A 360 22.38 3.39 -11.91
N GLN A 361 21.53 4.39 -12.12
CA GLN A 361 21.85 5.78 -11.77
C GLN A 361 22.01 5.93 -10.24
N PRO A 362 22.78 6.91 -9.75
CA PRO A 362 22.92 7.12 -8.32
C PRO A 362 21.59 7.46 -7.65
N ILE A 363 21.33 6.87 -6.49
CA ILE A 363 20.12 7.09 -5.69
C ILE A 363 20.54 7.46 -4.27
N TYR A 364 19.96 8.53 -3.74
CA TYR A 364 20.12 8.95 -2.36
C TYR A 364 18.82 8.76 -1.57
N LEU A 365 18.93 8.23 -0.36
CA LEU A 365 17.84 8.03 0.58
C LEU A 365 18.33 8.39 1.99
N GLU A 366 17.52 9.10 2.77
CA GLU A 366 17.70 9.18 4.23
C GLU A 366 16.35 9.09 4.95
N GLY A 367 16.35 8.52 6.15
CA GLY A 367 15.15 8.40 6.97
C GLY A 367 15.45 8.58 8.45
N TYR A 368 14.42 9.02 9.18
CA TYR A 368 14.49 9.33 10.59
C TYR A 368 13.32 8.70 11.33
N HIS A 369 13.57 8.07 12.48
CA HIS A 369 12.48 7.48 13.25
C HIS A 369 11.56 8.57 13.80
N ARG A 370 10.26 8.31 13.71
CA ARG A 370 9.18 9.14 14.23
C ARG A 370 8.14 8.26 14.94
N PRO A 371 7.33 8.85 15.83
CA PRO A 371 6.23 8.13 16.47
C PRO A 371 5.15 7.65 15.49
N ALA A 372 4.25 6.79 15.99
CA ALA A 372 3.08 6.29 15.28
C ALA A 372 2.07 7.40 14.89
N LEU A 373 1.13 7.05 14.01
CA LEU A 373 0.03 7.90 13.54
C LEU A 373 -0.80 8.50 14.69
N SER A 374 -0.98 7.75 15.78
CA SER A 374 -1.75 8.18 16.97
C SER A 374 -1.06 9.24 17.83
N HIS A 375 0.21 9.56 17.55
CA HIS A 375 0.95 10.55 18.33
C HIS A 375 0.45 11.98 18.07
N PRO A 376 0.34 12.87 19.08
CA PRO A 376 -0.15 14.24 18.91
C PRO A 376 0.60 15.07 17.86
N ASP A 377 1.91 14.85 17.73
CA ASP A 377 2.75 15.53 16.72
C ASP A 377 2.57 15.00 15.29
N ASN A 378 1.68 14.02 15.03
CA ASN A 378 1.45 13.50 13.68
C ASN A 378 1.11 14.63 12.68
N ALA A 379 0.26 15.59 13.07
CA ALA A 379 -0.05 16.76 12.26
C ALA A 379 1.17 17.64 11.92
N VAL A 380 2.15 17.72 12.83
CA VAL A 380 3.38 18.46 12.62
C VAL A 380 4.30 17.73 11.62
N TYR A 381 4.39 16.40 11.71
CA TYR A 381 5.11 15.59 10.72
C TYR A 381 4.47 15.69 9.32
N GLU A 382 3.14 15.67 9.22
CA GLU A 382 2.43 15.90 7.96
C GLU A 382 2.74 17.29 7.37
N ALA A 383 2.75 18.32 8.22
CA ALA A 383 3.11 19.66 7.79
C ALA A 383 4.58 19.73 7.30
N ILE A 384 5.52 19.09 8.00
CA ILE A 384 6.94 19.04 7.61
C ILE A 384 7.12 18.33 6.26
N ALA A 385 6.52 17.14 6.08
CA ALA A 385 6.61 16.42 4.82
C ALA A 385 6.00 17.23 3.66
N SER A 386 4.86 17.88 3.89
CA SER A 386 4.24 18.73 2.87
C SER A 386 5.08 19.96 2.53
N LEU A 387 5.70 20.62 3.51
CA LEU A 387 6.59 21.76 3.29
C LEU A 387 7.80 21.39 2.44
N LEU A 388 8.41 20.23 2.73
CA LEU A 388 9.61 19.77 2.05
C LEU A 388 9.31 19.21 0.66
N SER A 389 8.19 18.51 0.48
CA SER A 389 8.03 17.60 -0.68
C SER A 389 6.76 17.79 -1.51
N ASN A 390 5.72 18.48 -1.02
CA ASN A 390 4.43 18.51 -1.71
C ASN A 390 4.39 19.51 -2.89
N GLY A 391 4.66 18.97 -4.08
CA GLY A 391 4.53 19.67 -5.36
C GLY A 391 5.69 20.60 -5.69
N ARG A 392 5.61 21.27 -6.84
CA ARG A 392 6.70 22.12 -7.38
C ARG A 392 7.04 23.35 -6.53
N THR A 393 6.19 23.68 -5.57
CA THR A 393 6.41 24.80 -4.66
C THR A 393 7.09 24.39 -3.35
N SER A 394 7.37 23.10 -3.16
CA SER A 394 8.03 22.58 -1.97
C SER A 394 9.50 22.98 -1.89
N ARG A 395 10.07 22.99 -0.68
CA ARG A 395 11.45 23.44 -0.48
C ARG A 395 12.47 22.55 -1.18
N LEU A 396 12.31 21.23 -1.15
CA LEU A 396 13.25 20.31 -1.79
C LEU A 396 13.21 20.43 -3.31
N TYR A 397 12.02 20.54 -3.89
CA TYR A 397 11.90 20.73 -5.34
C TYR A 397 12.56 22.05 -5.78
N LYS A 398 12.20 23.17 -5.14
CA LYS A 398 12.78 24.48 -5.48
C LYS A 398 14.30 24.49 -5.34
N SER A 399 14.80 24.06 -4.19
CA SER A 399 16.23 24.12 -3.87
C SER A 399 17.06 23.13 -4.70
N LEU A 400 16.72 21.83 -4.69
CA LEU A 400 17.58 20.80 -5.29
C LEU A 400 17.31 20.59 -6.79
N VAL A 401 16.08 20.78 -7.26
CA VAL A 401 15.69 20.49 -8.66
C VAL A 401 15.73 21.74 -9.53
N GLU A 402 15.12 22.84 -9.08
CA GLU A 402 14.95 24.04 -9.91
C GLU A 402 16.15 25.00 -9.84
N GLU A 403 16.57 25.37 -8.63
CA GLU A 403 17.61 26.37 -8.39
C GLU A 403 19.01 25.79 -8.54
N LYS A 404 19.38 24.80 -7.73
CA LYS A 404 20.73 24.22 -7.71
C LYS A 404 20.93 23.13 -8.78
N LYS A 405 19.84 22.55 -9.31
CA LYS A 405 19.85 21.51 -10.36
C LYS A 405 20.68 20.27 -10.00
N LEU A 406 20.83 19.97 -8.71
CA LEU A 406 21.58 18.82 -8.19
C LEU A 406 20.82 17.50 -8.40
N ALA A 407 19.49 17.55 -8.45
CA ALA A 407 18.63 16.38 -8.49
C ALA A 407 17.59 16.45 -9.60
N LEU A 408 17.28 15.31 -10.21
CA LEU A 408 16.15 15.14 -11.14
C LEU A 408 14.81 15.08 -10.40
N THR A 409 14.84 14.60 -9.16
CA THR A 409 13.74 14.61 -8.20
C THR A 409 14.30 14.67 -6.79
N ALA A 410 13.58 15.33 -5.89
CA ALA A 410 13.89 15.40 -4.47
C ALA A 410 12.57 15.52 -3.70
N GLU A 411 12.23 14.49 -2.93
CA GLU A 411 10.94 14.32 -2.28
C GLU A 411 11.09 13.63 -0.93
N GLY A 412 9.98 13.47 -0.23
CA GLY A 412 9.92 12.83 1.06
C GLY A 412 8.49 12.67 1.54
N PHE A 413 8.30 11.72 2.45
CA PHE A 413 7.00 11.23 2.88
C PHE A 413 7.09 10.65 4.29
N ASN A 414 5.94 10.52 4.93
CA ASN A 414 5.79 9.97 6.28
C ASN A 414 5.30 8.52 6.23
N GLY A 415 5.45 7.79 7.34
CA GLY A 415 4.69 6.56 7.58
C GLY A 415 5.28 5.34 6.88
N PHE A 416 6.60 5.25 6.76
CA PHE A 416 7.26 4.13 6.10
C PHE A 416 7.95 3.18 7.10
N PRO A 417 7.82 1.84 6.92
CA PRO A 417 7.03 1.12 5.92
C PRO A 417 5.54 0.95 6.30
N GLY A 418 5.13 1.45 7.45
CA GLY A 418 3.76 1.55 7.95
C GLY A 418 3.69 2.68 8.99
N ASP A 419 2.51 2.99 9.51
CA ASP A 419 2.34 4.12 10.45
C ASP A 419 1.50 3.82 11.71
N LYS A 420 1.01 2.59 11.89
CA LYS A 420 0.36 2.10 13.12
C LYS A 420 1.34 2.09 14.30
N TYR A 421 2.62 1.79 14.06
CA TYR A 421 3.70 1.77 15.05
C TYR A 421 4.76 2.85 14.74
N PRO A 422 5.72 3.11 15.65
CA PRO A 422 6.84 4.02 15.36
C PRO A 422 7.56 3.63 14.06
N ASN A 423 7.72 4.60 13.17
CA ASN A 423 8.08 4.41 11.77
C ASN A 423 9.10 5.45 11.31
N LEU A 424 9.29 5.60 10.00
CA LEU A 424 10.21 6.59 9.43
C LEU A 424 9.46 7.73 8.73
N ILE A 425 9.98 8.95 8.90
CA ILE A 425 9.89 9.99 7.86
C ILE A 425 11.10 9.82 6.94
N MET A 426 10.88 9.85 5.63
CA MET A 426 11.89 9.57 4.63
C MET A 426 12.03 10.69 3.61
N PHE A 427 13.25 10.87 3.12
CA PHE A 427 13.60 11.77 2.03
C PHE A 427 14.46 11.03 1.02
N TYR A 428 14.22 11.27 -0.26
CA TYR A 428 14.98 10.65 -1.32
C TYR A 428 15.22 11.63 -2.46
N ALA A 429 16.29 11.38 -3.19
CA ALA A 429 16.63 12.16 -4.37
C ALA A 429 17.33 11.30 -5.43
N LEU A 430 17.06 11.62 -6.69
CA LEU A 430 17.79 11.08 -7.84
C LEU A 430 18.76 12.13 -8.33
N THR A 431 20.05 11.83 -8.35
CA THR A 431 21.09 12.77 -8.75
C THR A 431 20.95 13.17 -10.22
N ALA A 432 21.15 14.46 -10.52
CA ALA A 432 21.24 14.95 -11.90
C ALA A 432 22.60 14.60 -12.53
N PRO A 433 22.69 14.46 -13.86
CA PRO A 433 23.97 14.16 -14.52
C PRO A 433 25.06 15.17 -14.15
N GLY A 434 26.26 14.69 -13.83
CA GLY A 434 27.41 15.53 -13.48
C GLY A 434 27.48 15.95 -12.00
N HIS A 435 26.51 15.55 -11.18
CA HIS A 435 26.49 15.80 -9.74
C HIS A 435 26.77 14.54 -8.93
N THR A 436 27.18 14.71 -7.67
CA THR A 436 27.48 13.62 -6.73
C THR A 436 26.36 13.40 -5.72
N LEU A 437 26.36 12.24 -5.06
CA LEU A 437 25.43 11.96 -3.96
C LEU A 437 25.71 12.86 -2.76
N GLU A 438 26.96 13.26 -2.56
CA GLU A 438 27.40 14.15 -1.49
C GLU A 438 26.82 15.55 -1.68
N GLU A 439 26.81 16.09 -2.90
CA GLU A 439 26.17 17.37 -3.21
C GLU A 439 24.65 17.34 -2.93
N VAL A 440 23.98 16.26 -3.37
CA VAL A 440 22.55 16.05 -3.12
C VAL A 440 22.26 15.96 -1.62
N GLN A 441 23.06 15.18 -0.88
CA GLN A 441 22.96 15.05 0.57
C GLN A 441 23.11 16.42 1.26
N GLN A 442 24.14 17.19 0.91
CA GLN A 442 24.36 18.51 1.49
C GLN A 442 23.22 19.48 1.17
N GLY A 443 22.69 19.42 -0.05
CA GLY A 443 21.52 20.18 -0.47
C GLY A 443 20.29 19.89 0.40
N LEU A 444 19.99 18.60 0.62
CA LEU A 444 18.88 18.15 1.47
C LEU A 444 19.08 18.58 2.92
N GLN A 445 20.26 18.34 3.48
CA GLN A 445 20.59 18.69 4.86
C GLN A 445 20.52 20.20 5.10
N SER A 446 20.87 21.02 4.11
CA SER A 446 20.71 22.47 4.20
C SER A 446 19.24 22.89 4.40
N GLU A 447 18.29 22.26 3.69
CA GLU A 447 16.86 22.57 3.85
C GLU A 447 16.31 22.08 5.21
N ILE A 448 16.79 20.93 5.69
CA ILE A 448 16.47 20.41 7.02
C ILE A 448 17.01 21.34 8.12
N GLU A 449 18.26 21.80 8.01
CA GLU A 449 18.82 22.74 8.98
C GLU A 449 18.11 24.09 8.96
N ARG A 450 17.63 24.55 7.79
CA ARG A 450 16.77 25.73 7.71
C ARG A 450 15.45 25.53 8.45
N LEU A 451 14.82 24.35 8.37
CA LEU A 451 13.62 24.05 9.17
C LEU A 451 13.90 24.07 10.68
N LYS A 452 15.10 23.69 11.11
CA LYS A 452 15.49 23.70 12.53
C LYS A 452 15.80 25.11 13.04
N THR A 453 16.38 25.96 12.21
CA THR A 453 16.98 27.23 12.66
C THR A 453 16.16 28.47 12.29
N GLN A 454 15.37 28.41 11.21
CA GLN A 454 14.60 29.54 10.70
C GLN A 454 13.10 29.26 10.84
N PRO A 455 12.30 30.20 11.37
CA PRO A 455 10.86 30.06 11.39
C PRO A 455 10.31 29.88 9.97
N VAL A 456 9.34 28.99 9.80
CA VAL A 456 8.63 28.83 8.53
C VAL A 456 7.78 30.08 8.26
N ASP A 457 7.87 30.61 7.06
CA ASP A 457 7.06 31.76 6.64
C ASP A 457 5.57 31.42 6.68
N GLN A 458 4.75 32.37 7.10
CA GLN A 458 3.31 32.15 7.25
C GLN A 458 2.65 31.77 5.92
N THR A 459 3.09 32.33 4.80
CA THR A 459 2.58 32.03 3.46
C THR A 459 2.84 30.58 3.06
N GLU A 460 4.02 30.05 3.40
CA GLU A 460 4.36 28.65 3.13
C GLU A 460 3.51 27.70 3.98
N LEU A 461 3.31 28.06 5.26
CA LEU A 461 2.49 27.27 6.17
C LEU A 461 1.01 27.30 5.77
N ASP A 462 0.47 28.46 5.39
CA ASP A 462 -0.91 28.59 4.92
C ASP A 462 -1.16 27.80 3.63
N ARG A 463 -0.15 27.73 2.74
CA ARG A 463 -0.20 26.85 1.57
C ARG A 463 -0.32 25.38 1.98
N VAL A 464 0.48 24.92 2.94
CA VAL A 464 0.40 23.54 3.44
C VAL A 464 -0.97 23.24 4.05
N LYS A 465 -1.50 24.15 4.87
CA LYS A 465 -2.86 24.03 5.45
C LYS A 465 -3.93 23.96 4.37
N THR A 466 -3.79 24.76 3.32
CA THR A 466 -4.70 24.76 2.16
C THR A 466 -4.59 23.45 1.37
N GLN A 467 -3.38 22.94 1.14
CA GLN A 467 -3.14 21.67 0.46
C GLN A 467 -3.74 20.49 1.23
N ALA A 468 -3.64 20.46 2.56
CA ALA A 468 -4.23 19.43 3.41
C ALA A 468 -5.77 19.40 3.29
N ARG A 469 -6.41 20.57 3.39
CA ARG A 469 -7.87 20.71 3.18
C ARG A 469 -8.30 20.25 1.79
N ALA A 470 -7.58 20.67 0.76
CA ALA A 470 -7.85 20.25 -0.61
C ALA A 470 -7.62 18.75 -0.82
N GLY A 471 -6.66 18.15 -0.10
CA GLY A 471 -6.42 16.71 -0.09
C GLY A 471 -7.62 15.93 0.43
N LEU A 472 -8.15 16.30 1.60
CA LEU A 472 -9.36 15.69 2.15
C LEU A 472 -10.57 15.88 1.22
N LEU A 473 -10.76 17.06 0.63
CA LEU A 473 -11.84 17.27 -0.33
C LEU A 473 -11.74 16.35 -1.55
N ARG A 474 -10.53 16.11 -2.05
CA ARG A 474 -10.31 15.17 -3.16
C ARG A 474 -10.58 13.72 -2.77
N SER A 475 -10.23 13.31 -1.54
CA SER A 475 -10.54 11.95 -1.09
C SER A 475 -12.05 11.71 -1.00
N LEU A 476 -12.81 12.74 -0.59
CA LEU A 476 -14.28 12.70 -0.52
C LEU A 476 -14.96 12.51 -1.88
N ASP A 477 -14.29 12.79 -2.99
CA ASP A 477 -14.81 12.58 -4.34
C ASP A 477 -14.73 11.09 -4.78
N SER A 478 -14.02 10.24 -4.04
CA SER A 478 -13.80 8.83 -4.38
C SER A 478 -14.45 7.88 -3.36
N ASN A 479 -15.33 6.99 -3.81
CA ASN A 479 -15.92 5.97 -2.94
C ASN A 479 -14.84 5.03 -2.37
N SER A 480 -13.98 4.45 -3.22
CA SER A 480 -12.89 3.59 -2.77
C SER A 480 -11.88 4.34 -1.90
N GLY A 481 -11.55 5.58 -2.25
CA GLY A 481 -10.61 6.40 -1.46
C GLY A 481 -11.16 6.72 -0.06
N MET A 482 -12.46 6.95 0.07
CA MET A 482 -13.11 7.10 1.37
C MET A 482 -13.21 5.79 2.13
N ALA A 483 -13.50 4.67 1.46
CA ALA A 483 -13.53 3.36 2.12
C ALA A 483 -12.18 3.04 2.77
N GLU A 484 -11.08 3.28 2.04
CA GLU A 484 -9.72 3.12 2.56
C GLU A 484 -9.45 4.10 3.71
N ALA A 485 -9.67 5.40 3.52
CA ALA A 485 -9.37 6.40 4.54
C ALA A 485 -10.15 6.19 5.86
N LEU A 486 -11.42 5.76 5.78
CA LEU A 486 -12.23 5.47 6.97
C LEU A 486 -11.65 4.27 7.74
N LEU A 487 -11.23 3.22 7.04
CA LEU A 487 -10.69 2.01 7.67
C LEU A 487 -9.28 2.20 8.21
N GLU A 488 -8.41 2.92 7.50
CA GLU A 488 -7.09 3.30 8.01
C GLU A 488 -7.20 3.97 9.38
N TYR A 489 -8.06 4.99 9.50
CA TYR A 489 -8.23 5.71 10.75
C TYR A 489 -9.00 4.90 11.80
N GLU A 490 -10.00 4.13 11.40
CA GLU A 490 -10.72 3.26 12.35
C GLU A 490 -9.76 2.27 13.00
N VAL A 491 -9.03 1.49 12.21
CA VAL A 491 -8.19 0.41 12.72
C VAL A 491 -6.96 0.95 13.44
N LYS A 492 -6.31 1.99 12.91
CA LYS A 492 -5.05 2.50 13.48
C LYS A 492 -5.22 3.47 14.63
N THR A 493 -6.37 4.15 14.71
CA THR A 493 -6.61 5.20 15.71
C THR A 493 -7.83 4.96 16.59
N GLY A 494 -8.58 3.87 16.35
CA GLY A 494 -9.79 3.49 17.09
C GLY A 494 -11.03 4.30 16.73
N SER A 495 -10.96 5.17 15.72
CA SER A 495 -12.10 5.98 15.29
C SER A 495 -11.86 6.64 13.94
N TRP A 496 -12.67 6.29 12.94
CA TRP A 496 -12.72 6.96 11.63
C TRP A 496 -12.87 8.48 11.70
N ARG A 497 -13.46 9.02 12.79
CA ARG A 497 -13.62 10.49 12.98
C ARG A 497 -12.27 11.23 13.04
N ASN A 498 -11.19 10.54 13.38
CA ASN A 498 -9.86 11.14 13.45
C ASN A 498 -9.34 11.56 12.07
N LEU A 499 -9.84 10.97 10.98
CA LEU A 499 -9.59 11.42 9.60
C LEU A 499 -9.93 12.90 9.42
N PHE A 500 -11.09 13.31 9.93
CA PHE A 500 -11.59 14.69 9.80
C PHE A 500 -10.87 15.63 10.77
N LYS A 501 -10.64 15.18 12.01
CA LYS A 501 -9.90 15.95 13.03
C LYS A 501 -8.45 16.23 12.62
N GLN A 502 -7.84 15.37 11.82
CA GLN A 502 -6.47 15.54 11.35
C GLN A 502 -6.29 16.86 10.57
N VAL A 503 -7.29 17.27 9.78
CA VAL A 503 -7.21 18.53 9.02
C VAL A 503 -7.24 19.74 9.94
N ASP A 504 -8.03 19.68 11.02
CA ASP A 504 -8.04 20.72 12.05
C ASP A 504 -6.73 20.75 12.83
N ALA A 505 -6.17 19.59 13.14
CA ALA A 505 -4.86 19.46 13.79
C ALA A 505 -3.75 20.09 12.92
N ILE A 506 -3.74 19.83 11.60
CA ILE A 506 -2.81 20.46 10.66
C ILE A 506 -3.04 21.97 10.59
N ALA A 507 -4.30 22.42 10.60
CA ALA A 507 -4.64 23.84 10.61
C ALA A 507 -4.13 24.56 11.87
N ALA A 508 -4.02 23.86 13.00
CA ALA A 508 -3.50 24.38 14.25
C ALA A 508 -1.96 24.42 14.34
N VAL A 509 -1.24 23.72 13.45
CA VAL A 509 0.24 23.69 13.46
C VAL A 509 0.82 25.10 13.35
N THR A 510 1.81 25.39 14.19
CA THR A 510 2.55 26.66 14.20
C THR A 510 3.99 26.49 13.67
N PRO A 511 4.67 27.58 13.26
CA PRO A 511 6.09 27.52 12.92
C PRO A 511 6.97 27.01 14.09
N ALA A 512 6.58 27.29 15.33
CA ALA A 512 7.31 26.82 16.52
C ALA A 512 7.21 25.30 16.70
N ASP A 513 6.05 24.71 16.42
CA ASP A 513 5.87 23.25 16.44
C ASP A 513 6.77 22.56 15.42
N ILE A 514 6.82 23.11 14.21
CA ILE A 514 7.68 22.60 13.13
C ILE A 514 9.14 22.63 13.57
N GLN A 515 9.62 23.75 14.13
CA GLN A 515 11.00 23.84 14.60
C GLN A 515 11.29 22.86 15.75
N ARG A 516 10.36 22.71 16.70
CA ARG A 516 10.50 21.77 17.82
C ARG A 516 10.63 20.33 17.33
N VAL A 517 9.71 19.90 16.46
CA VAL A 517 9.72 18.53 15.91
C VAL A 517 10.92 18.31 15.00
N ALA A 518 11.28 19.28 14.17
CA ALA A 518 12.46 19.21 13.31
C ALA A 518 13.76 19.05 14.13
N LYS A 519 13.92 19.82 15.22
CA LYS A 519 15.09 19.70 16.11
C LYS A 519 15.17 18.36 16.81
N ALA A 520 14.04 17.83 17.27
CA ALA A 520 13.99 16.54 17.97
C ALA A 520 14.20 15.35 17.02
N THR A 521 13.66 15.42 15.81
CA THR A 521 13.68 14.29 14.85
C THR A 521 14.97 14.24 14.05
N PHE A 522 15.40 15.37 13.47
CA PHE A 522 16.48 15.41 12.47
C PHE A 522 17.84 15.59 13.13
N THR A 523 18.29 14.52 13.77
CA THR A 523 19.58 14.41 14.45
C THR A 523 20.43 13.31 13.82
N PRO A 524 21.78 13.39 13.90
CA PRO A 524 22.64 12.31 13.44
C PRO A 524 22.34 10.97 14.13
N GLN A 525 21.92 11.00 15.40
CA GLN A 525 21.61 9.82 16.21
C GLN A 525 20.31 9.15 15.78
N ASN A 526 19.46 9.82 15.02
CA ASN A 526 18.21 9.28 14.52
C ASN A 526 18.19 9.09 13.00
N ARG A 527 19.35 9.11 12.33
CA ARG A 527 19.44 9.15 10.86
C ARG A 527 19.94 7.83 10.28
N THR A 528 19.21 7.26 9.33
CA THR A 528 19.70 6.17 8.48
C THR A 528 19.83 6.66 7.05
N ILE A 529 20.92 6.32 6.37
CA ILE A 529 21.24 6.72 4.99
C ILE A 529 21.32 5.48 4.10
N GLY A 530 20.68 5.53 2.94
CA GLY A 530 20.80 4.54 1.87
C GLY A 530 21.38 5.17 0.61
N ARG A 531 22.33 4.49 -0.04
CA ARG A 531 22.92 4.94 -1.31
C ARG A 531 22.98 3.82 -2.34
N VAL A 532 22.65 4.13 -3.58
CA VAL A 532 23.06 3.32 -4.74
C VAL A 532 24.14 4.09 -5.49
N LEU A 533 25.29 3.46 -5.65
CA LEU A 533 26.39 3.90 -6.50
C LEU A 533 26.31 3.17 -7.84
N SER A 534 26.64 3.86 -8.93
CA SER A 534 26.75 3.25 -10.25
C SER A 534 27.97 2.32 -10.29
N LYS A 535 27.81 1.12 -10.84
CA LYS A 535 28.94 0.30 -11.28
C LYS A 535 29.67 1.03 -12.40
N GLU A 536 30.99 1.19 -12.26
CA GLU A 536 31.88 1.67 -13.32
C GLU A 536 31.89 0.75 -14.55
#